data_AF-A0A3C0BLV9-F1
#
_entry.id   AF-A0A3C0BLV9-F1
#
_cell.length_a   1.000
_cell.length_b   1.000
_cell.length_c   1.000
_cell.angle_alpha   90.00
_cell.angle_beta   90.00
_cell.angle_gamma   90.00
#
_symmetry.space_group_name_H-M   'P 1'
#
loop_
_entity.id
_entity.type
_entity.pdbx_description
1 polymer ?
#
loop_
_entity_poly.entity_id
_entity_poly.type
_entity_poly.pdbx_seq_one_letter_code
_entity_poly.pdbx_strand_id
1 'polypeptide(L)'
;MLQFYFLSIMLNLVTGMILVYGKNFTDVKKEKKSDNHDDTSLSIGDDKKNTMKTVFGNNAFFDDKTFRLVLGVLTVFVGLMKLLSVVHNDVPVVGDIIPALAGLFGGFCLLVEYYCQSASGELKLPDIIQRLFVDDRRYLGYFCITAAVLHFAFPDVLLL
;
A
#
# COMPACT_ATOMS: atom_id res chain seq x y z
N MET A 1 18.36 -5.51 -16.01
CA MET A 1 18.47 -4.34 -15.12
C MET A 1 18.12 -4.73 -13.68
N LEU A 2 19.04 -5.35 -12.96
CA LEU A 2 18.80 -5.96 -11.64
C LEU A 2 18.40 -4.92 -10.54
N GLN A 3 18.82 -3.66 -10.69
CA GLN A 3 18.55 -2.60 -9.72
C GLN A 3 17.07 -2.21 -9.66
N PHE A 4 16.42 -2.02 -10.80
CA PHE A 4 14.98 -1.70 -10.89
C PHE A 4 14.10 -2.85 -10.40
N TYR A 5 14.59 -4.08 -10.53
CA TYR A 5 13.94 -5.28 -10.02
C TYR A 5 13.83 -5.27 -8.49
N PHE A 6 14.97 -5.16 -7.79
CA PHE A 6 15.00 -5.08 -6.33
C PHE A 6 14.30 -3.83 -5.79
N LEU A 7 14.43 -2.70 -6.48
CA LEU A 7 13.77 -1.47 -6.10
C LEU A 7 12.25 -1.62 -6.14
N SER A 8 11.70 -2.27 -7.17
CA SER A 8 10.26 -2.55 -7.27
C SER A 8 9.78 -3.47 -6.15
N ILE A 9 10.53 -4.53 -5.83
CA ILE A 9 10.19 -5.45 -4.72
C ILE A 9 10.15 -4.68 -3.40
N MET A 10 11.20 -3.88 -3.13
CA MET A 10 11.29 -3.10 -1.91
C MET A 10 10.15 -2.09 -1.80
N LEU A 11 9.86 -1.35 -2.87
CA LEU A 11 8.80 -0.35 -2.87
C LEU A 11 7.41 -0.96 -2.70
N ASN A 12 7.12 -2.09 -3.35
CA ASN A 12 5.85 -2.81 -3.16
C ASN A 12 5.72 -3.38 -1.74
N LEU A 13 6.81 -3.93 -1.19
CA LEU A 13 6.80 -4.46 0.17
C LEU A 13 6.56 -3.34 1.20
N VAL A 14 7.30 -2.24 1.10
CA VAL A 14 7.18 -1.09 2.02
C VAL A 14 5.80 -0.43 1.88
N THR A 15 5.32 -0.22 0.65
CA THR A 15 3.97 0.31 0.39
C THR A 15 2.89 -0.60 0.95
N GLY A 16 3.01 -1.91 0.74
CA GLY A 16 2.10 -2.90 1.28
C GLY A 16 2.11 -2.94 2.82
N MET A 17 3.29 -2.84 3.44
CA MET A 17 3.41 -2.73 4.90
C MET A 17 2.73 -1.46 5.44
N ILE A 18 2.87 -0.32 4.77
CA ILE A 18 2.21 0.94 5.18
C ILE A 18 0.70 0.83 5.01
N LEU A 19 0.21 0.19 3.96
CA LEU A 19 -1.22 -0.01 3.74
C LEU A 19 -1.86 -0.95 4.76
N VAL A 20 -1.16 -2.03 5.14
CA VAL A 20 -1.66 -3.02 6.12
C VAL A 20 -1.52 -2.51 7.56
N TYR A 21 -0.35 -1.98 7.92
CA TYR A 21 0.02 -1.65 9.30
C TYR A 21 -0.04 -0.16 9.61
N GLY A 22 0.00 0.71 8.60
CA GLY A 22 -0.14 2.14 8.80
C GLY A 22 -1.49 2.49 9.43
N LYS A 23 -1.52 3.61 10.13
CA LYS A 23 -2.74 4.11 10.77
C LYS A 23 -3.85 4.33 9.74
N ASN A 24 -5.06 3.86 10.02
CA ASN A 24 -6.22 4.06 9.14
C ASN A 24 -6.73 5.48 9.37
N PHE A 25 -6.32 6.43 8.51
CA PHE A 25 -6.60 7.83 8.74
C PHE A 25 -8.06 8.22 8.54
N THR A 26 -8.84 7.38 7.86
CA THR A 26 -10.31 7.48 7.81
C THR A 26 -10.96 7.27 9.17
N ASP A 27 -10.40 6.38 10.00
CA ASP A 27 -10.88 6.15 11.36
C ASP A 27 -10.54 7.33 12.28
N VAL A 28 -9.38 7.99 12.05
CA VAL A 28 -8.99 9.21 12.80
C VAL A 28 -9.91 10.40 12.52
N LYS A 29 -10.39 10.54 11.27
CA LYS A 29 -11.41 11.55 10.91
C LYS A 29 -12.79 11.21 11.47
N LYS A 30 -13.13 9.94 11.66
CA LYS A 30 -14.37 9.49 12.30
C LYS A 30 -14.33 9.65 13.82
N GLU A 31 -13.22 9.31 14.48
CA GLU A 31 -13.02 9.54 15.93
C GLU A 31 -13.18 11.02 16.28
N LYS A 32 -12.52 11.93 15.55
CA LYS A 32 -12.69 13.39 15.78
C LYS A 32 -14.10 13.93 15.53
N LYS A 33 -15.00 13.16 14.93
CA LYS A 33 -16.40 13.54 14.66
C LYS A 33 -17.39 12.79 15.55
N SER A 34 -16.93 11.83 16.37
CA SER A 34 -17.77 10.89 17.11
C SER A 34 -17.38 10.81 18.60
N ASP A 35 -17.00 11.93 19.21
CA ASP A 35 -16.99 12.09 20.67
C ASP A 35 -18.43 12.24 21.20
N ASN A 36 -19.22 11.17 21.06
CA ASN A 36 -20.42 10.87 21.85
C ASN A 36 -20.97 9.52 21.37
N HIS A 37 -20.43 8.41 21.88
CA HIS A 37 -21.20 7.48 22.72
C HIS A 37 -20.30 6.32 23.12
N ASP A 38 -20.24 6.08 24.42
CA ASP A 38 -19.72 4.85 25.03
C ASP A 38 -20.45 3.62 24.44
N ASP A 39 -19.73 2.54 24.16
CA ASP A 39 -19.70 1.41 25.10
C ASP A 39 -18.82 0.24 24.66
N THR A 40 -18.18 -0.29 25.69
CA THR A 40 -17.33 -1.48 25.79
C THR A 40 -17.98 -2.74 25.23
N SER A 41 -17.24 -3.52 24.43
CA SER A 41 -17.30 -4.98 24.54
C SER A 41 -16.03 -5.66 24.03
N LEU A 42 -15.45 -6.49 24.89
CA LEU A 42 -14.34 -7.39 24.60
C LEU A 42 -14.68 -8.32 23.44
N SER A 43 -13.73 -8.55 22.54
CA SER A 43 -13.65 -9.82 21.82
C SER A 43 -12.22 -10.35 21.87
N ILE A 44 -12.11 -11.46 22.58
CA ILE A 44 -10.93 -12.28 22.81
C ILE A 44 -10.48 -12.87 21.46
N GLY A 45 -9.21 -12.66 21.07
CA GLY A 45 -8.63 -13.30 19.88
C GLY A 45 -7.45 -12.61 19.19
N ASP A 46 -6.98 -11.45 19.68
CA ASP A 46 -6.12 -10.53 18.90
C ASP A 46 -4.63 -10.47 19.32
N ASP A 47 -4.10 -11.39 20.11
CA ASP A 47 -2.78 -11.17 20.74
C ASP A 47 -1.58 -11.19 19.78
N LYS A 48 -1.55 -12.00 18.71
CA LYS A 48 -0.42 -11.98 17.75
C LYS A 48 -0.50 -10.87 16.69
N LYS A 49 -1.71 -10.50 16.28
CA LYS A 49 -1.94 -9.50 15.22
C LYS A 49 -1.72 -8.08 15.75
N ASN A 50 -2.05 -7.84 17.02
CA ASN A 50 -1.81 -6.56 17.68
C ASN A 50 -0.33 -6.34 18.02
N THR A 51 0.44 -7.35 18.43
CA THR A 51 1.86 -7.17 18.73
C THR A 51 2.68 -6.74 17.50
N MET A 52 2.47 -7.36 16.34
CA MET A 52 3.19 -6.96 15.11
C MET A 52 2.74 -5.56 14.63
N LYS A 53 1.45 -5.24 14.74
CA LYS A 53 0.92 -3.92 14.42
C LYS A 53 1.47 -2.83 15.35
N THR A 54 1.72 -3.13 16.62
CA THR A 54 2.35 -2.23 17.59
C THR A 54 3.85 -2.03 17.31
N VAL A 55 4.58 -3.07 16.90
CA VAL A 55 6.02 -2.96 16.59
C VAL A 55 6.30 -2.19 15.29
N PHE A 56 5.51 -2.42 14.24
CA PHE A 56 5.69 -1.71 12.97
C PHE A 56 4.92 -0.37 12.91
N GLY A 57 3.83 -0.23 13.67
CA GLY A 57 2.97 0.96 13.71
C GLY A 57 3.46 2.09 14.62
N ASN A 58 4.42 1.83 15.53
CA ASN A 58 5.04 2.89 16.34
C ASN A 58 6.18 3.64 15.63
N ASN A 59 6.45 3.33 14.36
CA ASN A 59 7.47 4.04 13.60
C ASN A 59 6.90 5.37 13.11
N ALA A 60 7.18 6.44 13.86
CA ALA A 60 6.80 7.82 13.52
C ALA A 60 7.19 8.22 12.07
N PHE A 61 8.24 7.60 11.52
CA PHE A 61 8.68 7.78 10.14
C PHE A 61 7.65 7.34 9.10
N PHE A 62 6.91 6.25 9.33
CA PHE A 62 5.89 5.78 8.39
C PHE A 62 4.58 6.56 8.49
N ASP A 63 4.44 7.45 9.48
CA ASP A 63 3.27 8.32 9.63
C ASP A 63 3.51 9.74 9.10
N ASP A 64 4.75 10.06 8.68
CA ASP A 64 5.04 11.34 8.08
C ASP A 64 4.37 11.48 6.70
N LYS A 65 3.68 12.61 6.52
CA LYS A 65 2.92 12.92 5.30
C LYS A 65 3.83 13.03 4.08
N THR A 66 5.00 13.64 4.26
CA THR A 66 5.97 13.84 3.18
C THR A 66 6.57 12.51 2.77
N PHE A 67 6.96 11.68 3.74
CA PHE A 67 7.45 10.34 3.48
C PHE A 67 6.44 9.50 2.69
N ARG A 68 5.16 9.45 3.09
CA ARG A 68 4.12 8.71 2.36
C ARG A 68 3.89 9.25 0.95
N LEU A 69 3.91 10.56 0.77
CA LEU A 69 3.78 11.17 -0.56
C LEU A 69 4.94 10.76 -1.46
N VAL A 70 6.17 10.94 -1.02
CA VAL A 70 7.38 10.60 -1.78
C VAL A 70 7.39 9.11 -2.11
N LEU A 71 7.09 8.26 -1.13
CA LEU A 71 7.01 6.82 -1.33
C LEU A 71 5.93 6.44 -2.34
N GLY A 72 4.73 7.05 -2.26
CA GLY A 72 3.66 6.80 -3.21
C GLY A 72 4.06 7.18 -4.64
N VAL A 73 4.67 8.35 -4.83
CA VAL A 73 5.13 8.82 -6.15
C VAL A 73 6.21 7.90 -6.71
N LEU A 74 7.20 7.52 -5.89
CA LEU A 74 8.25 6.59 -6.30
C LEU A 74 7.70 5.22 -6.67
N THR A 75 6.72 4.72 -5.91
CA THR A 75 6.12 3.40 -6.15
C THR A 75 5.31 3.38 -7.44
N VAL A 76 4.51 4.42 -7.73
CA VAL A 76 3.81 4.57 -9.01
C VAL A 76 4.82 4.68 -10.16
N PHE A 77 5.85 5.51 -10.01
CA PHE A 77 6.86 5.72 -11.04
C PHE A 77 7.60 4.42 -11.38
N VAL A 78 8.02 3.65 -10.36
CA VAL A 78 8.70 2.37 -10.56
C VAL A 78 7.75 1.31 -11.14
N GLY A 79 6.48 1.31 -10.73
CA GLY A 79 5.44 0.46 -11.33
C GLY A 79 5.24 0.74 -12.82
N LEU A 80 5.18 2.02 -13.21
CA LEU A 80 5.11 2.44 -14.61
C LEU A 80 6.36 2.06 -15.39
N MET A 81 7.56 2.27 -14.83
CA MET A 81 8.82 1.89 -15.48
C MET A 81 8.92 0.37 -15.68
N LYS A 82 8.44 -0.43 -14.72
CA LYS A 82 8.32 -1.88 -14.90
C LYS A 82 7.32 -2.24 -15.99
N LEU A 83 6.15 -1.60 -16.03
CA LEU A 83 5.15 -1.84 -17.05
C LEU A 83 5.70 -1.55 -18.47
N LEU A 84 6.48 -0.48 -18.64
CA LEU A 84 7.13 -0.14 -19.90
C LEU A 84 8.28 -1.10 -20.25
N SER A 85 9.01 -1.59 -19.24
CA SER A 85 10.09 -2.57 -19.44
C SER A 85 9.57 -3.93 -19.91
N VAL A 86 8.36 -4.32 -19.50
CA VAL A 86 7.72 -5.57 -19.91
C VAL A 86 7.42 -5.61 -21.41
N VAL A 87 7.14 -4.45 -22.03
CA VAL A 87 6.78 -4.36 -23.46
C VAL A 87 7.97 -4.61 -24.40
N HIS A 88 9.21 -4.54 -23.92
CA HIS A 88 10.41 -4.58 -24.77
C HIS A 88 11.07 -5.97 -24.89
N ASN A 89 10.63 -7.01 -24.17
CA ASN A 89 11.28 -8.34 -24.19
C ASN A 89 10.27 -9.47 -24.47
N ASP A 90 10.51 -10.22 -25.54
CA ASP A 90 9.68 -11.32 -26.06
C ASP A 90 9.66 -12.53 -25.10
N VAL A 91 8.85 -12.44 -24.04
CA VAL A 91 8.51 -13.49 -23.05
C VAL A 91 9.47 -13.58 -21.85
N PRO A 92 9.20 -12.74 -20.84
CA PRO A 92 8.83 -13.20 -19.49
C PRO A 92 7.76 -12.30 -18.84
N VAL A 93 6.69 -12.03 -19.56
CA VAL A 93 5.76 -10.90 -19.33
C VAL A 93 4.86 -11.09 -18.09
N VAL A 94 4.55 -12.33 -17.69
CA VAL A 94 3.56 -12.59 -16.64
C VAL A 94 4.09 -12.26 -15.23
N GLY A 95 5.39 -12.46 -15.01
CA GLY A 95 6.01 -12.30 -13.70
C GLY A 95 6.19 -10.85 -13.25
N ASP A 96 6.34 -9.92 -14.19
CA ASP A 96 6.60 -8.50 -13.92
C ASP A 96 5.33 -7.62 -13.90
N ILE A 97 4.24 -8.07 -14.55
CA ILE A 97 2.96 -7.35 -14.54
C ILE A 97 2.35 -7.31 -13.14
N ILE A 98 2.42 -8.41 -12.39
CA ILE A 98 1.84 -8.49 -11.03
C ILE A 98 2.52 -7.44 -10.11
N PRO A 99 3.86 -7.37 -10.01
CA PRO A 99 4.56 -6.30 -9.31
C PRO A 99 4.26 -4.91 -9.85
N ALA A 100 4.18 -4.72 -11.18
CA ALA A 100 3.93 -3.41 -11.77
C ALA A 100 2.54 -2.88 -11.39
N LEU A 101 1.51 -3.74 -11.48
CA LEU A 101 0.15 -3.42 -11.08
C LEU A 101 0.06 -3.17 -9.57
N ALA A 102 0.69 -4.02 -8.76
CA ALA A 102 0.77 -3.80 -7.31
C ALA A 102 1.39 -2.45 -6.96
N GLY A 103 2.45 -2.03 -7.66
CA GLY A 103 3.09 -0.73 -7.44
C GLY A 103 2.21 0.44 -7.89
N LEU A 104 1.51 0.29 -9.01
CA LEU A 104 0.57 1.29 -9.49
C LEU A 104 -0.61 1.48 -8.53
N PHE A 105 -1.30 0.40 -8.17
CA PHE A 105 -2.44 0.47 -7.26
C PHE A 105 -2.04 0.86 -5.84
N GLY A 106 -0.98 0.25 -5.29
CA GLY A 106 -0.50 0.57 -3.95
C GLY A 106 0.01 2.01 -3.83
N GLY A 107 0.77 2.49 -4.83
CA GLY A 107 1.25 3.86 -4.86
C GLY A 107 0.12 4.87 -5.06
N PHE A 108 -0.84 4.59 -5.94
CA PHE A 108 -2.02 5.44 -6.12
C PHE A 108 -2.87 5.52 -4.85
N CYS A 109 -2.96 4.42 -4.10
CA CYS A 109 -3.63 4.39 -2.80
C CYS A 109 -3.03 5.39 -1.80
N LEU A 110 -1.70 5.41 -1.69
CA LEU A 110 -1.00 6.38 -0.83
C LEU A 110 -1.20 7.82 -1.29
N LEU A 111 -1.23 8.06 -2.60
CA LEU A 111 -1.49 9.39 -3.17
C LEU A 111 -2.91 9.88 -2.84
N VAL A 112 -3.92 9.02 -3.02
CA VAL A 112 -5.31 9.35 -2.67
C VAL A 112 -5.45 9.62 -1.18
N GLU A 113 -4.81 8.81 -0.33
CA GLU A 113 -4.82 9.02 1.12
C GLU A 113 -4.20 10.38 1.50
N TYR A 114 -3.05 10.73 0.91
CA TYR A 114 -2.40 12.03 1.11
C TYR A 114 -3.29 13.20 0.65
N TYR A 115 -3.94 13.07 -0.51
CA TYR A 115 -4.83 14.10 -1.04
C TYR A 115 -6.03 14.33 -0.11
N CYS A 116 -6.63 13.27 0.42
CA CYS A 116 -7.74 13.34 1.39
C CYS A 116 -7.35 14.00 2.73
N GLN A 117 -6.07 13.93 3.11
CA GLN A 117 -5.54 14.58 4.30
C GLN A 117 -5.22 16.06 4.07
N SER A 118 -4.71 16.39 2.89
CA SER A 118 -4.28 17.75 2.54
C SER A 118 -5.44 18.64 2.14
N ALA A 119 -6.54 18.05 1.69
CA ALA A 119 -7.73 18.81 1.32
C ALA A 119 -8.57 19.19 2.54
N SER A 120 -8.74 20.51 2.71
CA SER A 120 -9.47 21.13 3.82
C SER A 120 -11.00 21.20 3.62
N GLY A 121 -11.53 20.69 2.49
CA GLY A 121 -12.96 20.73 2.15
C GLY A 121 -13.64 19.35 2.17
N GLU A 122 -14.98 19.31 2.17
CA GLU A 122 -15.77 18.08 2.01
C GLU A 122 -15.54 17.47 0.62
N LEU A 123 -14.55 16.57 0.53
CA LEU A 123 -14.31 15.78 -0.67
C LEU A 123 -15.34 14.67 -0.79
N LYS A 124 -16.29 14.87 -1.71
CA LYS A 124 -17.14 13.80 -2.24
C LYS A 124 -16.35 13.03 -3.30
N LEU A 125 -15.56 12.05 -2.87
CA LEU A 125 -14.99 11.07 -3.78
C LEU A 125 -16.12 10.19 -4.34
N PRO A 126 -16.03 9.74 -5.60
CA PRO A 126 -16.96 8.75 -6.12
C PRO A 126 -16.82 7.45 -5.30
N ASP A 127 -17.96 6.82 -4.98
CA ASP A 127 -18.07 5.68 -4.06
C ASP A 127 -17.09 4.53 -4.37
N ILE A 128 -16.78 4.31 -5.65
CA ILE A 128 -15.86 3.27 -6.11
C ILE A 128 -14.42 3.53 -5.64
N ILE A 129 -13.95 4.78 -5.72
CA ILE A 129 -12.59 5.15 -5.29
C ILE A 129 -12.50 5.10 -3.78
N GLN A 130 -13.55 5.58 -3.08
CA GLN A 130 -13.59 5.52 -1.63
C GLN A 130 -13.56 4.07 -1.14
N ARG A 131 -14.37 3.20 -1.72
CA ARG A 131 -14.42 1.80 -1.32
C ARG A 131 -13.11 1.06 -1.63
N LEU A 132 -12.60 1.17 -2.86
CA LEU A 132 -11.42 0.40 -3.27
C LEU A 132 -10.11 0.89 -2.63
N PHE A 133 -9.92 2.20 -2.50
CA PHE A 133 -8.67 2.78 -2.00
C PHE A 133 -8.69 3.16 -0.53
N VAL A 134 -9.87 3.34 0.08
CA VAL A 134 -9.97 3.76 1.48
C VAL A 134 -10.47 2.63 2.36
N ASP A 135 -11.55 1.95 1.97
CA ASP A 135 -12.13 0.85 2.76
C ASP A 135 -11.34 -0.46 2.58
N ASP A 136 -11.01 -0.82 1.33
CA ASP A 136 -10.30 -2.05 0.97
C ASP A 136 -8.77 -1.90 0.93
N ARG A 137 -8.24 -0.80 1.48
CA ARG A 137 -6.79 -0.49 1.49
C ARG A 137 -5.92 -1.62 2.06
N ARG A 138 -6.45 -2.37 3.04
CA ARG A 138 -5.73 -3.48 3.67
C ARG A 138 -5.60 -4.67 2.72
N TYR A 139 -6.63 -4.93 1.91
CA TYR A 139 -6.58 -5.95 0.86
C TYR A 139 -5.57 -5.57 -0.22
N LEU A 140 -5.54 -4.29 -0.62
CA LEU A 140 -4.49 -3.77 -1.51
C LEU A 140 -3.09 -3.91 -0.92
N GLY A 141 -2.95 -3.65 0.39
CA GLY A 141 -1.68 -3.83 1.09
C GLY A 141 -1.20 -5.29 1.10
N TYR A 142 -2.09 -6.24 1.41
CA TYR A 142 -1.77 -7.66 1.31
C TYR A 142 -1.43 -8.07 -0.13
N PHE A 143 -2.16 -7.56 -1.12
CA PHE A 143 -1.85 -7.79 -2.52
C PHE A 143 -0.44 -7.29 -2.89
N CYS A 144 -0.04 -6.09 -2.45
CA CYS A 144 1.32 -5.58 -2.67
C CYS A 144 2.40 -6.44 -2.00
N ILE A 145 2.18 -6.89 -0.77
CA ILE A 145 3.12 -7.76 -0.05
C ILE A 145 3.22 -9.11 -0.76
N THR A 146 2.10 -9.74 -1.10
CA THR A 146 2.08 -11.02 -1.80
C THR A 146 2.73 -10.90 -3.18
N ALA A 147 2.46 -9.83 -3.93
CA ALA A 147 3.12 -9.57 -5.21
C ALA A 147 4.65 -9.43 -5.05
N ALA A 148 5.11 -8.70 -4.02
CA ALA A 148 6.52 -8.55 -3.73
C ALA A 148 7.19 -9.87 -3.33
N VAL A 149 6.55 -10.65 -2.46
CA VAL A 149 7.06 -11.96 -1.99
C VAL A 149 7.07 -12.98 -3.12
N LEU A 150 5.97 -13.09 -3.89
CA LEU A 150 5.87 -14.01 -5.02
C LEU A 150 6.95 -13.71 -6.05
N HIS A 151 7.13 -12.43 -6.38
CA HIS A 151 8.14 -11.99 -7.33
C HIS A 151 9.56 -12.14 -6.78
N PHE A 152 9.78 -11.93 -5.49
CA PHE A 152 11.07 -12.21 -4.84
C PHE A 152 11.41 -13.70 -4.80
N ALA A 153 10.43 -14.57 -4.56
CA ALA A 153 10.61 -16.01 -4.43
C ALA A 153 10.76 -16.74 -5.78
N PHE A 154 10.11 -16.23 -6.83
CA PHE A 154 10.20 -16.77 -8.18
C PHE A 154 10.73 -15.71 -9.17
N PRO A 155 12.00 -15.29 -9.04
CA PRO A 155 12.67 -14.53 -10.10
C PRO A 155 12.88 -15.39 -11.36
N ASP A 156 12.74 -16.72 -11.22
CA ASP A 156 13.41 -17.77 -12.01
C ASP A 156 12.57 -18.49 -13.08
N VAL A 157 11.44 -17.95 -13.53
CA VAL A 157 10.89 -18.38 -14.84
C VAL A 157 11.66 -17.73 -16.01
N LEU A 158 12.76 -17.02 -15.70
CA LEU A 158 13.72 -16.38 -16.60
C LEU A 158 15.14 -16.97 -16.54
N LEU A 159 15.41 -17.94 -15.66
CA LEU A 159 16.71 -18.62 -15.57
C LEU A 159 16.67 -20.02 -16.20
N LEU A 160 15.98 -20.18 -17.34
CA LEU A 160 16.17 -21.32 -18.24
C LEU A 160 16.22 -20.87 -19.70
#